data_AF-A0A089FQC2-F1
#
_entry.id   AF-A0A089FQC2-F1
#
_cell.length_a   1.000
_cell.length_b   1.000
_cell.length_c   1.000
_cell.angle_alpha   90.00
_cell.angle_beta   90.00
_cell.angle_gamma   90.00
#
_symmetry.space_group_name_H-M   'P 1'
#
loop_
_entity.id
_entity.type
_entity.pdbx_description
1 polymer ?
#
loop_
_entity_poly.entity_id
_entity_poly.type
_entity_poly.pdbx_seq_one_letter_code
_entity_poly.pdbx_strand_id
1 'polypeptide(L)' 'FFLIAILFLLFDLEIALLLPTPWAMQLPNPTATFVWASLLIALLTLGLIYEWLQGGLEWAE' A
#
# COMPACT_ATOMS: atom_id res chain seq x y z
N PHE A 1 9.66 17.76 0.24
CA PHE A 1 9.93 17.07 1.52
C PHE A 1 8.68 16.78 2.36
N PHE A 2 7.83 17.76 2.66
CA PHE A 2 6.62 17.51 3.48
C PHE A 2 5.67 16.46 2.88
N LEU A 3 5.39 16.53 1.58
CA LEU A 3 4.54 15.57 0.88
C LEU A 3 5.08 14.14 0.94
N ILE A 4 6.41 13.98 0.81
CA ILE A 4 7.10 12.68 0.93
C ILE A 4 6.91 12.08 2.33
N ALA A 5 6.91 12.90 3.39
CA ALA A 5 6.70 12.41 4.75
C ALA A 5 5.27 11.90 4.97
N ILE A 6 4.27 12.56 4.39
CA ILE A 6 2.87 12.09 4.43
C ILE A 6 2.74 10.79 3.63
N LEU A 7 3.32 10.74 2.43
CA LEU A 7 3.32 9.53 1.60
C LEU A 7 3.96 8.35 2.31
N PHE A 8 5.11 8.57 2.98
CA PHE A 8 5.76 7.54 3.80
C PHE A 8 4.86 7.05 4.94
N LEU A 9 4.20 7.97 5.67
CA LEU A 9 3.31 7.61 6.78
C LEU A 9 2.08 6.82 6.31
N LEU A 10 1.50 7.19 5.16
CA LEU A 10 0.39 6.44 4.57
C LEU A 10 0.82 5.04 4.11
N PHE A 11 1.99 4.94 3.49
CA PHE A 11 2.54 3.66 3.02
C PHE A 11 2.87 2.71 4.19
N ASP A 12 3.42 3.25 5.28
CA ASP A 12 3.71 2.48 6.50
C ASP A 12 2.41 1.92 7.13
N LEU A 13 1.34 2.71 7.15
CA LEU A 13 0.02 2.27 7.59
C LEU A 13 -0.55 1.14 6.72
N GLU A 14 -0.45 1.26 5.39
CA GLU A 14 -0.93 0.23 4.47
C GLU A 14 -0.11 -1.07 4.55
N ILE A 15 1.20 -0.98 4.77
CA ILE A 15 2.05 -2.15 5.03
C ILE A 15 1.68 -2.81 6.37
N ALA A 16 1.38 -2.02 7.41
CA ALA A 16 0.91 -2.55 8.70
C ALA A 16 -0.39 -3.37 8.53
N LEU A 17 -1.28 -2.97 7.61
CA LEU A 17 -2.49 -3.73 7.26
C LEU A 17 -2.18 -5.01 6.46
N LEU A 18 -1.07 -5.08 5.70
CA LEU A 18 -0.63 -6.28 5.00
C LEU A 18 0.10 -7.29 5.90
N LEU A 19 0.72 -6.84 7.00
CA LEU A 19 1.49 -7.70 7.92
C LEU A 19 0.73 -8.95 8.40
N PRO A 20 -0.57 -8.90 8.77
CA PRO A 20 -1.29 -10.09 9.22
C PRO A 20 -1.70 -11.08 8.11
N THR A 21 -1.45 -10.77 6.84
CA THR A 21 -1.88 -11.61 5.71
C THR A 21 -1.35 -13.06 5.74
N PRO A 22 -0.11 -13.36 6.19
CA PRO A 22 0.38 -14.75 6.26
C PRO A 22 -0.40 -15.59 7.28
N TRP A 23 -0.85 -14.98 8.39
CA TRP A 23 -1.72 -15.66 9.36
C TRP A 23 -3.15 -15.78 8.82
N ALA A 24 -3.64 -14.78 8.10
CA ALA A 24 -4.96 -14.81 7.49
C ALA A 24 -5.09 -15.86 6.37
N MET A 25 -3.99 -16.31 5.75
CA MET A 25 -4.01 -17.43 4.79
C MET A 25 -4.28 -18.80 5.43
N GLN A 26 -4.17 -18.93 6.76
CA GLN A 26 -4.49 -20.17 7.48
C GLN A 26 -5.98 -20.31 7.81
N LEU A 27 -6.77 -19.26 7.54
CA LEU A 27 -8.23 -19.28 7.75
C LEU A 27 -8.92 -20.19 6.73
N PRO A 28 -10.14 -20.68 7.04
CA PRO A 28 -10.87 -21.64 6.19
C PRO A 28 -11.23 -21.11 4.79
N ASN A 29 -11.11 -19.80 4.54
CA ASN A 29 -11.34 -19.20 3.23
C ASN A 29 -10.10 -18.42 2.74
N PRO A 30 -9.05 -19.12 2.28
CA PRO A 30 -7.81 -18.49 1.83
C PRO A 30 -7.97 -17.72 0.52
N THR A 31 -8.94 -18.08 -0.33
CA THR A 31 -9.19 -17.39 -1.60
C THR A 31 -9.74 -16.00 -1.37
N ALA A 32 -10.66 -15.82 -0.41
CA ALA A 32 -11.15 -14.50 -0.04
C ALA A 32 -10.03 -13.62 0.53
N THR A 33 -9.20 -14.16 1.43
CA THR A 33 -8.02 -13.45 1.97
C THR A 33 -7.07 -13.00 0.86
N PHE A 34 -6.81 -13.86 -0.13
CA PHE A 34 -5.97 -13.54 -1.27
C PHE A 34 -6.54 -12.41 -2.15
N VAL A 35 -7.85 -12.40 -2.40
CA VAL A 35 -8.54 -11.32 -3.14
C VAL A 35 -8.44 -9.99 -2.39
N TRP A 36 -8.62 -9.99 -1.07
CA TRP A 36 -8.48 -8.77 -0.26
C TRP A 36 -7.04 -8.26 -0.24
N ALA A 37 -6.06 -9.16 -0.07
CA ALA A 37 -4.66 -8.79 -0.09
C ALA A 37 -4.24 -8.22 -1.46
N SER A 38 -4.69 -8.82 -2.56
CA SER A 38 -4.38 -8.32 -3.91
C SER A 38 -5.04 -6.98 -4.21
N LEU A 39 -6.28 -6.75 -3.74
CA LEU A 39 -6.94 -5.44 -3.80
C LEU A 39 -6.15 -4.37 -3.06
N LEU A 40 -5.65 -4.68 -1.87
CA LEU A 40 -4.91 -3.72 -1.05
C LEU A 40 -3.56 -3.36 -1.69
N ILE A 41 -2.85 -4.34 -2.25
CA ILE A 41 -1.63 -4.10 -3.04
C ILE A 41 -1.92 -3.29 -4.31
N ALA A 42 -3.03 -3.56 -5.00
CA ALA A 42 -3.43 -2.79 -6.19
C ALA A 42 -3.73 -1.32 -5.83
N LEU A 43 -4.38 -1.06 -4.70
CA LEU A 43 -4.65 0.30 -4.24
C LEU A 43 -3.37 1.05 -3.89
N LEU A 44 -2.45 0.40 -3.18
CA LEU A 44 -1.14 0.94 -2.81
C LEU A 44 -0.30 1.30 -4.05
N THR A 45 -0.27 0.41 -5.05
CA THR A 45 0.46 0.66 -6.30
C THR A 45 -0.18 1.78 -7.14
N LEU A 46 -1.51 1.84 -7.22
CA LEU A 46 -2.22 2.93 -7.91
C LEU A 46 -2.01 4.29 -7.22
N GLY A 47 -2.04 4.34 -5.89
CA GLY A 47 -1.76 5.56 -5.12
C GLY A 47 -0.34 6.07 -5.36
N LEU A 48 0.65 5.17 -5.37
CA LEU A 48 2.04 5.51 -5.69
C LEU A 48 2.19 6.05 -7.12
N ILE A 49 1.56 5.41 -8.10
CA ILE A 49 1.59 5.87 -9.50
C ILE A 49 0.96 7.26 -9.64
N TYR A 50 -0.16 7.51 -8.96
CA TYR A 50 -0.82 8.81 -8.98
C TYR A 50 0.11 9.92 -8.46
N GLU A 51 0.72 9.70 -7.29
CA GLU A 51 1.65 10.66 -6.68
C GLU A 51 2.93 10.84 -7.52
N TRP A 52 3.40 9.78 -8.18
CA TRP A 52 4.48 9.88 -9.16
C TRP A 52 4.10 10.80 -10.31
N LEU A 53 2.93 10.58 -10.93
CA LEU A 53 2.47 11.37 -12.08
C LEU A 53 2.23 12.84 -11.73
N GLN A 54 1.88 13.15 -10.47
CA GLN A 54 1.75 14.52 -9.97
C GLN A 54 3.09 15.18 -9.63
N GLY A 55 4.22 14.52 -9.85
CA GLY A 55 5.54 15.04 -9.53
C GLY A 55 5.82 15.12 -8.02
N GLY A 56 5.03 14.44 -7.18
CA GLY A 56 5.20 14.46 -5.73
C GLY A 56 6.51 13.79 -5.26
N LEU A 57 7.13 13.00 -6.14
CA LEU A 57 8.40 12.32 -5.96
C LEU A 57 9.58 13.04 -6.64
N GLU A 58 9.34 14.13 -7.38
CA GLU A 58 10.43 14.94 -7.91
C GLU A 58 11.14 15.61 -6.74
N TRP A 59 12.43 15.29 -6.62
CA TRP A 59 13.28 15.95 -5.64
C TRP A 59 13.34 17.41 -6.05
N ALA A 60 12.92 18.30 -5.14
CA ALA A 60 13.20 19.71 -5.31
C ALA A 60 14.71 19.87 -5.40
N GLU A 61 15.21 20.28 -6.57
CA GLU A 61 16.39 21.16 -6.58
C GLU A 61 16.10 22.42 -5.75
#